data_AF-A0A7C5IX49-F1
#
_entry.id   AF-A0A7C5IX49-F1
#
_cell.length_a   1.000
_cell.length_b   1.000
_cell.length_c   1.000
_cell.angle_alpha   90.00
_cell.angle_beta   90.00
_cell.angle_gamma   90.00
#
_symmetry.space_group_name_H-M   'P 1'
#
loop_
_entity.id
_entity.type
_entity.pdbx_description
1 polymer ?
#
loop_
_entity_poly.entity_id
_entity_poly.type
_entity_poly.pdbx_seq_one_letter_code
_entity_poly.pdbx_strand_id
1 'polypeptide(L)'
;MIRDFNLLATTSRGSEDEACSELWYLLSEVGDSAPVVDKTGVAGLIAARTAFNPFEVIEKFRHILRERPYEFRYTLRVIPIEKVTRTDLGEIQRAAAELSAKIAPNESFRITVEKRFTETSTKDIIEAAASNIERKVDLNNPDKIL
;
A
#
# COMPACT_ATOMS: atom_id res chain seq x y z
N MET A 1 14.53 3.51 8.12
CA MET A 1 13.60 2.82 7.20
C MET A 1 12.69 1.89 7.98
N ILE A 2 11.41 2.23 8.03
CA ILE A 2 10.35 1.44 8.67
C ILE A 2 10.20 0.10 7.92
N ARG A 3 10.17 -1.01 8.65
CA ARG A 3 10.04 -2.36 8.07
C ARG A 3 8.64 -2.95 8.21
N ASP A 4 7.82 -2.37 9.09
CA ASP A 4 6.48 -2.81 9.48
C ASP A 4 5.42 -1.74 9.21
N PHE A 5 5.51 -1.07 8.06
CA PHE A 5 4.56 -0.03 7.65
C PHE A 5 3.20 -0.60 7.22
N ASN A 6 2.15 0.20 7.33
CA ASN A 6 0.81 -0.12 6.83
C ASN A 6 0.26 0.95 5.86
N LEU A 7 1.08 1.94 5.51
CA LEU A 7 0.81 2.93 4.47
C LEU A 7 2.06 3.14 3.62
N LEU A 8 1.88 3.23 2.31
CA LEU A 8 2.85 3.78 1.37
C LEU A 8 2.31 5.07 0.78
N ALA A 9 3.16 6.07 0.59
CA ALA A 9 2.78 7.28 -0.11
C ALA A 9 3.83 7.65 -1.17
N THR A 10 3.35 8.12 -2.31
CA THR A 10 4.22 8.61 -3.39
C THR A 10 4.29 10.13 -3.37
N THR A 11 5.45 10.67 -3.73
CA THR A 11 5.73 12.11 -3.82
C THR A 11 6.62 12.39 -5.04
N SER A 12 6.77 13.66 -5.38
CA SER A 12 7.79 14.10 -6.35
C SER A 12 9.19 13.79 -5.82
N ARG A 13 10.11 13.42 -6.72
CA ARG A 13 11.51 13.15 -6.35
C ARG A 13 12.13 14.40 -5.74
N GLY A 14 12.76 14.25 -4.58
CA GLY A 14 13.36 15.36 -3.84
C GLY A 14 12.39 16.10 -2.91
N SER A 15 11.13 15.67 -2.83
CA SER A 15 10.13 16.21 -1.89
C SER A 15 9.75 15.22 -0.78
N GLU A 16 10.62 14.24 -0.51
CA GLU A 16 10.34 13.18 0.47
C GLU A 16 10.30 13.70 1.91
N ASP A 17 11.11 14.70 2.26
CA ASP A 17 11.14 15.27 3.61
C ASP A 17 9.88 16.10 3.90
N GLU A 18 9.42 16.89 2.92
CA GLU A 18 8.16 17.62 2.99
C GLU A 18 6.96 16.67 3.03
N ALA A 19 6.96 15.62 2.20
CA ALA A 19 5.92 14.61 2.21
C ALA A 19 5.88 13.80 3.52
N CYS A 20 7.04 13.53 4.14
CA CYS A 20 7.06 12.90 5.46
C CYS A 20 6.41 13.79 6.52
N SER A 21 6.72 15.09 6.50
CA SER A 21 6.16 16.07 7.44
C SER A 21 4.64 16.23 7.24
N GLU A 22 4.20 16.32 5.99
CA GLU A 22 2.78 16.39 5.61
C GLU A 22 2.02 15.13 6.05
N LEU A 23 2.54 13.94 5.75
CA LEU A 23 1.88 12.69 6.11
C LEU A 23 1.82 12.49 7.62
N TRP A 24 2.85 12.90 8.36
CA TRP A 24 2.85 12.87 9.83
C TRP A 24 1.77 13.79 10.41
N TYR A 25 1.65 15.01 9.86
CA TYR A 25 0.60 15.96 10.24
C TYR A 25 -0.80 15.42 9.94
N LEU A 26 -1.04 14.90 8.72
CA LEU A 26 -2.33 14.32 8.33
C LEU A 26 -2.70 13.12 9.20
N LEU A 27 -1.73 12.28 9.56
CA LEU A 27 -1.95 11.17 10.49
C LEU A 27 -2.34 11.65 11.90
N SER A 28 -1.78 12.78 12.33
CA SER A 28 -2.15 13.43 13.59
C SER A 28 -3.59 13.97 13.55
N GLU A 29 -3.99 14.59 12.44
CA GLU A 29 -5.35 15.10 12.23
C GLU A 29 -6.43 13.99 12.26
N VAL A 30 -6.07 12.76 11.86
CA VAL A 30 -7.00 11.62 11.93
C VAL A 30 -7.03 10.94 13.30
N GLY A 31 -6.25 11.46 14.27
CA GLY A 31 -6.20 11.04 15.66
C GLY A 31 -5.02 10.15 16.04
N ASP A 32 -4.01 9.99 15.19
CA ASP A 32 -2.78 9.26 15.54
C ASP A 32 -1.82 10.17 16.29
N SER A 33 -1.66 9.91 17.59
CA SER A 33 -0.77 10.69 18.44
C SER A 33 0.71 10.38 18.24
N ALA A 34 1.05 9.25 17.60
CA ALA A 34 2.44 8.81 17.42
C ALA A 34 2.67 8.04 16.11
N PRO A 35 2.28 8.58 14.95
CA PRO A 35 2.59 7.96 13.67
C PRO A 35 4.09 7.99 13.42
N VAL A 36 4.63 6.92 12.83
CA VAL A 36 6.02 6.88 12.39
C VAL A 36 6.02 7.02 10.87
N VAL A 37 6.70 8.05 10.37
CA VAL A 37 6.82 8.32 8.93
C VAL A 37 8.29 8.45 8.59
N ASP A 38 8.73 7.78 7.53
CA ASP A 38 10.15 7.78 7.14
C ASP A 38 10.29 7.59 5.63
N LYS A 39 11.42 8.05 5.10
CA LYS A 39 11.80 7.86 3.70
C LYS A 39 12.09 6.39 3.45
N THR A 40 11.74 5.93 2.25
CA THR A 40 12.22 4.64 1.77
C THR A 40 13.59 4.80 1.09
N GLY A 41 14.19 3.69 0.68
CA GLY A 41 15.39 3.72 -0.17
C GLY A 41 15.08 4.06 -1.63
N VAL A 42 13.83 4.38 -1.95
CA VAL A 42 13.32 4.59 -3.31
C VAL A 42 12.89 6.06 -3.44
N ALA A 43 13.49 6.77 -4.39
CA ALA A 43 13.12 8.16 -4.68
C ALA A 43 11.64 8.29 -5.06
N GLY A 44 10.97 9.28 -4.47
CA GLY A 44 9.54 9.56 -4.62
C GLY A 44 8.63 8.63 -3.84
N LEU A 45 9.15 7.85 -2.87
CA LEU A 45 8.36 6.92 -2.06
C LEU A 45 8.69 7.05 -0.57
N ILE A 46 7.66 7.22 0.23
CA ILE A 46 7.73 7.27 1.70
C ILE A 46 6.85 6.15 2.29
N ALA A 47 7.19 5.73 3.50
CA ALA A 47 6.44 4.72 4.25
C ALA A 47 5.95 5.31 5.57
N ALA A 48 4.77 4.90 6.00
CA ALA A 48 4.24 5.27 7.30
C ALA A 48 3.66 4.07 8.04
N ARG A 49 3.85 4.09 9.35
CA ARG A 49 3.23 3.18 10.31
C ARG A 49 2.30 3.97 11.21
N THR A 50 1.03 3.59 11.17
CA THR A 50 -0.02 4.09 12.04
C THR A 50 -0.60 2.97 12.88
N ALA A 51 -1.10 3.28 14.07
CA ALA A 51 -1.81 2.32 14.92
C ALA A 51 -3.23 1.98 14.40
N PHE A 52 -3.77 2.80 13.48
CA PHE A 52 -5.11 2.63 12.95
C PHE A 52 -5.18 1.63 11.80
N ASN A 53 -6.41 1.21 11.48
CA ASN A 53 -6.68 0.45 10.26
C ASN A 53 -6.34 1.32 9.04
N PRO A 54 -5.46 0.86 8.13
CA PRO A 54 -5.00 1.68 7.01
C PRO A 54 -6.14 2.06 6.06
N PHE A 55 -7.18 1.23 5.90
CA PHE A 55 -8.32 1.57 5.07
C PHE A 55 -9.19 2.67 5.67
N GLU A 56 -9.38 2.66 6.99
CA GLU A 56 -10.09 3.73 7.69
C GLU A 56 -9.32 5.05 7.59
N VAL A 57 -7.99 5.01 7.66
CA VAL A 57 -7.14 6.18 7.43
C VAL A 57 -7.33 6.73 6.02
N ILE A 58 -7.39 5.87 4.98
CA ILE A 58 -7.69 6.32 3.62
C ILE A 58 -9.05 7.02 3.53
N GLU A 59 -10.10 6.49 4.18
CA GLU A 59 -11.42 7.14 4.19
C GLU A 59 -11.38 8.51 4.88
N LYS A 60 -10.69 8.63 6.02
CA LYS A 60 -10.50 9.91 6.71
C LYS A 60 -9.69 10.89 5.86
N PHE A 61 -8.62 10.43 5.20
CA PHE A 61 -7.85 11.27 4.28
C PHE A 61 -8.69 11.74 3.09
N ARG A 62 -9.58 10.91 2.56
CA ARG A 62 -10.53 11.32 1.50
C ARG A 62 -11.49 12.41 1.99
N HIS A 63 -11.90 12.34 3.25
CA HIS A 63 -12.72 13.38 3.85
C HIS A 63 -11.95 14.71 3.98
N ILE A 64 -10.74 14.68 4.54
CA ILE A 64 -9.86 15.87 4.63
C ILE A 64 -9.59 16.42 3.23
N LEU A 65 -9.27 15.59 2.24
CA LEU A 65 -8.98 16.02 0.88
C LEU A 65 -10.17 16.75 0.22
N ARG A 66 -11.42 16.36 0.53
CA ARG A 66 -12.62 17.04 0.01
C ARG A 66 -12.85 18.42 0.65
N GLU A 67 -12.50 18.58 1.92
CA GLU A 67 -12.74 19.82 2.66
C GLU A 67 -11.56 20.79 2.60
N ARG A 68 -10.34 20.25 2.70
CA ARG A 68 -9.08 20.96 2.85
C ARG A 68 -8.01 20.37 1.92
N PRO A 69 -8.22 20.42 0.59
CA PRO A 69 -7.29 19.84 -0.39
C PRO A 69 -5.89 20.45 -0.34
N TYR A 70 -5.77 21.71 0.12
CA TYR A 70 -4.51 22.42 0.25
C TYR A 70 -3.56 21.82 1.30
N GLU A 71 -4.05 20.93 2.18
CA GLU A 71 -3.21 20.16 3.12
C GLU A 71 -2.47 19.00 2.44
N PHE A 72 -2.84 18.63 1.22
CA PHE A 72 -2.17 17.60 0.40
C PHE A 72 -1.38 18.29 -0.72
N ARG A 73 -0.18 18.78 -0.40
CA ARG A 73 0.69 19.51 -1.33
C ARG A 73 1.77 18.63 -1.94
N TYR A 74 2.34 17.72 -1.16
CA TYR A 74 3.48 16.90 -1.57
C TYR A 74 3.08 15.44 -1.84
N THR A 75 2.09 14.94 -1.10
CA THR A 75 1.57 13.57 -1.27
C THR A 75 0.73 13.45 -2.54
N LEU A 76 1.12 12.56 -3.45
CA LEU A 76 0.43 12.32 -4.73
C LEU A 76 -0.58 11.17 -4.64
N ARG A 77 -0.23 10.09 -3.93
CA ARG A 77 -1.07 8.90 -3.75
C ARG A 77 -0.73 8.27 -2.42
N VAL A 78 -1.74 7.89 -1.64
CA VAL A 78 -1.59 7.07 -0.43
C VAL A 78 -2.21 5.70 -0.68
N ILE A 79 -1.47 4.64 -0.36
CA ILE A 79 -1.81 3.25 -0.63
C ILE A 79 -1.85 2.52 0.72
N PRO A 80 -3.00 1.94 1.11
CA PRO A 80 -3.08 1.12 2.31
C PRO A 80 -2.34 -0.21 2.08
N ILE A 81 -1.57 -0.65 3.07
CA ILE A 81 -0.78 -1.88 3.03
C ILE A 81 -1.25 -2.80 4.14
N GLU A 82 -1.76 -3.97 3.76
CA GLU A 82 -2.28 -4.97 4.70
C GLU A 82 -1.19 -5.89 5.23
N LYS A 83 -0.19 -6.19 4.40
CA LYS A 83 0.89 -7.12 4.73
C LYS A 83 2.20 -6.63 4.11
N VAL A 84 3.24 -6.57 4.93
CA VAL A 84 4.63 -6.42 4.48
C VAL A 84 5.31 -7.76 4.63
N THR A 85 5.98 -8.21 3.58
CA THR A 85 6.71 -9.48 3.59
C THR A 85 8.08 -9.32 2.91
N ARG A 86 8.96 -10.30 3.09
CA ARG A 86 10.25 -10.30 2.40
C ARG A 86 10.04 -10.54 0.91
N THR A 87 10.94 -9.99 0.08
CA THR A 87 10.97 -10.22 -1.37
C THR A 87 11.46 -11.63 -1.68
N ASP A 88 10.67 -12.63 -1.31
CA ASP A 88 10.87 -14.05 -1.51
C ASP A 88 9.58 -14.66 -2.06
N LEU A 89 9.66 -15.54 -3.06
CA LEU A 89 8.48 -16.06 -3.74
C LEU A 89 7.58 -16.90 -2.81
N GLY A 90 8.17 -17.66 -1.87
CA GLY A 90 7.40 -18.46 -0.91
C GLY A 90 6.73 -17.61 0.17
N GLU A 91 7.37 -16.51 0.57
CA GLU A 91 6.77 -15.49 1.45
C GLU A 91 5.63 -14.72 0.76
N ILE A 92 5.80 -14.36 -0.52
CA ILE A 92 4.76 -13.72 -1.34
C ILE A 92 3.57 -14.66 -1.52
N GLN A 93 3.80 -15.92 -1.87
CA GLN A 93 2.76 -16.94 -2.03
C GLN A 93 1.92 -17.08 -0.75
N ARG A 94 2.58 -17.18 0.42
CA ARG A 94 1.86 -17.28 1.71
C ARG A 94 1.05 -16.03 2.02
N ALA A 95 1.63 -14.84 1.84
CA ALA A 95 0.93 -13.58 2.06
C ALA A 95 -0.29 -13.44 1.13
N ALA A 96 -0.15 -13.80 -0.14
CA ALA A 96 -1.24 -13.78 -1.12
C ALA A 96 -2.36 -14.76 -0.74
N ALA A 97 -2.01 -15.98 -0.32
CA ALA A 97 -2.98 -16.97 0.15
C ALA A 97 -3.75 -16.48 1.38
N GLU A 98 -3.08 -15.88 2.36
CA GLU A 98 -3.73 -15.26 3.54
C GLU A 98 -4.72 -14.16 3.13
N LEU A 99 -4.32 -13.27 2.21
CA LEU A 99 -5.16 -12.17 1.74
C LEU A 99 -6.32 -12.66 0.87
N SER A 100 -6.15 -13.78 0.15
CA SER A 100 -7.20 -14.36 -0.69
C SER A 100 -8.46 -14.77 0.05
N ALA A 101 -8.37 -14.99 1.37
CA ALA A 101 -9.53 -15.27 2.21
C ALA A 101 -10.56 -14.12 2.23
N LYS A 102 -10.15 -12.90 1.85
CA LYS A 102 -11.01 -11.71 1.73
C LYS A 102 -11.69 -11.59 0.36
N ILE A 103 -11.37 -12.48 -0.59
CA ILE A 103 -12.03 -12.57 -1.88
C ILE A 103 -13.18 -13.58 -1.75
N ALA A 104 -14.41 -13.11 -1.87
CA ALA A 104 -15.58 -13.96 -1.75
C ALA A 104 -15.62 -15.02 -2.89
N PRO A 105 -16.28 -16.18 -2.71
CA PRO A 105 -16.31 -17.24 -3.71
C PRO A 105 -16.83 -16.82 -5.09
N ASN A 106 -17.69 -15.80 -5.14
CA ASN A 106 -18.28 -15.24 -6.36
C ASN A 106 -17.55 -13.98 -6.88
N GLU A 107 -16.56 -13.48 -6.14
CA GLU A 107 -15.74 -12.35 -6.56
C GLU A 107 -14.61 -12.82 -7.48
N SER A 108 -14.26 -11.94 -8.41
CA SER A 108 -13.12 -12.06 -9.30
C SER A 108 -11.94 -11.24 -8.81
N PHE A 109 -10.74 -11.63 -9.21
CA PHE A 109 -9.53 -10.89 -8.86
C PHE A 109 -8.54 -10.79 -10.01
N ARG A 110 -7.60 -9.85 -9.87
CA ARG A 110 -6.36 -9.83 -10.64
C ARG A 110 -5.19 -9.52 -9.72
N ILE A 111 -3.99 -9.88 -10.18
CA ILE A 111 -2.74 -9.53 -9.52
C ILE A 111 -2.07 -8.40 -10.31
N THR A 112 -1.73 -7.30 -9.64
CA THR A 112 -1.00 -6.17 -10.22
C THR A 112 0.34 -6.03 -9.50
N VAL A 113 1.43 -6.19 -10.25
CA VAL A 113 2.78 -6.07 -9.69
C VAL A 113 3.39 -4.71 -10.07
N GLU A 114 3.61 -3.86 -9.08
CA GLU A 114 4.43 -2.65 -9.21
C GLU A 114 5.86 -2.94 -8.71
N LYS A 115 6.82 -3.11 -9.62
CA LYS A 115 8.22 -3.39 -9.26
C LYS A 115 9.02 -2.12 -9.02
N ARG A 116 9.75 -2.07 -7.91
CA ARG A 116 10.82 -1.10 -7.66
C ARG A 116 12.02 -1.81 -7.05
N PHE A 117 13.23 -1.53 -7.56
CA PHE A 117 14.50 -2.03 -7.00
C PHE A 117 14.50 -3.55 -6.71
N THR A 118 14.02 -4.37 -7.67
CA THR A 118 14.09 -5.83 -7.58
C THR A 118 14.33 -6.47 -8.95
N GLU A 119 15.15 -7.51 -8.97
CA GLU A 119 15.44 -8.33 -10.15
C GLU A 119 14.42 -9.46 -10.34
N THR A 120 13.64 -9.80 -9.30
CA THR A 120 12.64 -10.89 -9.36
C THR A 120 11.65 -10.67 -10.50
N SER A 121 11.48 -11.67 -11.36
CA SER A 121 10.60 -11.59 -12.52
C SER A 121 9.15 -11.28 -12.13
N THR A 122 8.50 -10.39 -12.88
CA THR A 122 7.07 -10.09 -12.71
C THR A 122 6.22 -11.35 -12.87
N LYS A 123 6.59 -12.20 -13.84
CA LYS A 123 5.89 -13.47 -14.09
C LYS A 123 5.97 -14.37 -12.87
N ASP A 124 7.15 -14.52 -12.29
CA ASP A 124 7.38 -15.41 -11.14
C ASP A 124 6.62 -14.90 -9.90
N ILE A 125 6.55 -13.58 -9.69
CA ILE A 125 5.75 -12.97 -8.61
C ILE A 125 4.25 -13.28 -8.82
N ILE A 126 3.74 -13.10 -10.04
CA ILE A 126 2.33 -13.38 -10.37
C ILE A 126 2.01 -14.87 -10.17
N GLU A 127 2.86 -15.76 -10.68
CA GLU A 127 2.68 -17.21 -10.54
C GLU A 127 2.71 -17.64 -9.08
N ALA A 128 3.67 -17.14 -8.30
CA ALA A 128 3.76 -17.42 -6.86
C ALA A 128 2.50 -16.93 -6.12
N ALA A 129 2.09 -15.68 -6.35
CA ALA A 129 0.93 -15.09 -5.67
C ALA A 129 -0.41 -15.74 -6.08
N ALA A 130 -0.56 -16.18 -7.34
CA ALA A 130 -1.80 -16.80 -7.83
C ALA A 130 -1.95 -18.27 -7.43
N SER A 131 -0.83 -18.98 -7.18
CA SER A 131 -0.76 -20.44 -7.10
C SER A 131 -1.80 -21.12 -6.20
N ASN A 132 -2.19 -20.47 -5.09
CA ASN A 132 -3.11 -21.04 -4.09
C ASN A 132 -4.43 -20.26 -3.97
N ILE A 133 -4.79 -19.45 -4.97
CA ILE A 133 -6.02 -18.66 -4.96
C ILE A 133 -7.08 -19.33 -5.84
N GLU A 134 -8.02 -20.04 -5.21
CA GLU A 134 -9.14 -20.69 -5.89
C GLU A 134 -10.30 -19.70 -6.13
N ARG A 135 -10.04 -18.63 -6.90
CA ARG A 135 -11.05 -17.60 -7.26
C ARG A 135 -11.03 -17.30 -8.75
N LYS A 136 -12.13 -16.73 -9.25
CA LYS A 136 -12.22 -16.36 -10.68
C LYS A 136 -11.21 -15.26 -10.99
N VAL A 137 -10.45 -15.41 -12.07
CA VAL A 137 -9.56 -14.34 -12.56
C VAL A 137 -10.31 -13.48 -13.58
N ASP A 138 -10.26 -12.16 -13.42
CA ASP A 138 -10.71 -11.18 -14.42
C ASP A 138 -9.62 -10.10 -14.58
N LEU A 139 -8.94 -10.08 -15.73
CA LEU A 139 -7.83 -9.15 -15.97
C LEU A 139 -8.30 -7.72 -16.31
N ASN A 140 -9.56 -7.56 -16.72
CA ASN A 140 -10.10 -6.31 -17.23
C ASN A 140 -10.94 -5.57 -16.18
N ASN A 141 -11.86 -6.28 -15.51
CA ASN A 141 -12.77 -5.70 -14.52
C ASN A 141 -12.92 -6.59 -13.28
N PRO A 142 -11.85 -6.75 -12.49
CA PRO A 142 -11.88 -7.55 -11.26
C PRO A 142 -12.67 -6.87 -10.14
N ASP A 143 -13.23 -7.66 -9.24
CA ASP A 143 -13.81 -7.16 -7.99
C ASP A 143 -12.72 -6.76 -6.98
N LYS A 144 -11.59 -7.48 -6.99
CA LYS A 144 -10.43 -7.23 -6.11
C LYS A 144 -9.12 -7.17 -6.89
N ILE A 145 -8.22 -6.29 -6.45
CA ILE A 145 -6.85 -6.23 -6.97
C ILE A 145 -5.92 -6.59 -5.83
N LEU A 146 -5.12 -7.63 -6.05
CA LEU A 146 -3.99 -7.98 -5.19
C LEU A 146 -2.71 -7.32 -5.73
#